data_AF-A0A5C5CX34-F1
#
_entry.id   AF-A0A5C5CX34-F1
#
_cell.length_a   1.000
_cell.length_b   1.000
_cell.length_c   1.000
_cell.angle_alpha   90.00
_cell.angle_beta   90.00
_cell.angle_gamma   90.00
#
_symmetry.space_group_name_H-M   'P 1'
#
loop_
_entity.id
_entity.type
_entity.pdbx_description
1 polymer ?
#
loop_
_entity_poly.entity_id
_entity_poly.type
_entity_poly.pdbx_seq_one_letter_code
_entity_poly.pdbx_strand_id
1 'polypeptide(L)'
;MAGWWMAKGQLKILREMSAGAMLRMDSKGRFFLGLNVINCTVSAKALLNKSYIAANGISLNGFTTMHITPTGKNEMGYNRHQEI
;
A
#
# COMPACT_ATOMS: atom_id res chain seq x y z
N MET A 1 -15.85 1.99 -17.00
CA MET A 1 -16.23 2.97 -15.96
C MET A 1 -15.08 3.06 -14.98
N ALA A 2 -14.13 3.97 -15.21
CA ALA A 2 -12.96 4.10 -14.35
C ALA A 2 -13.38 4.78 -13.04
N GLY A 3 -13.13 4.12 -11.91
CA GLY A 3 -13.36 4.68 -10.58
C GLY A 3 -12.23 5.64 -10.22
N TRP A 4 -12.27 6.86 -10.76
CA TRP A 4 -11.25 7.92 -10.61
C TRP A 4 -11.09 8.49 -9.18
N TRP A 5 -11.52 7.76 -8.15
CA TRP A 5 -11.45 8.22 -6.77
C TRP A 5 -10.81 7.15 -5.88
N MET A 6 -9.50 7.29 -5.67
CA MET A 6 -8.79 6.57 -4.62
C MET A 6 -8.90 7.34 -3.29
N ALA A 7 -9.11 6.64 -2.19
CA ALA A 7 -9.16 7.29 -0.88
C ALA A 7 -7.79 7.87 -0.52
N LYS A 8 -7.74 9.08 0.07
CA LYS A 8 -6.48 9.75 0.45
C LYS A 8 -5.53 8.87 1.27
N GLY A 9 -6.07 8.06 2.20
CA GLY A 9 -5.27 7.12 3.00
C GLY A 9 -4.60 6.01 2.18
N GLN A 10 -5.23 5.55 1.10
CA GLN A 10 -4.65 4.59 0.16
C GLN A 10 -3.55 5.25 -0.68
N LEU A 11 -3.83 6.46 -1.18
CA LEU A 11 -2.88 7.21 -1.99
C LEU A 11 -1.63 7.58 -1.18
N LYS A 12 -1.80 7.93 0.11
CA LYS A 12 -0.70 8.19 1.03
C LYS A 12 0.25 6.99 1.13
N ILE A 13 -0.30 5.79 1.34
CA ILE A 13 0.50 4.56 1.43
C ILE A 13 1.28 4.32 0.14
N LEU A 14 0.63 4.47 -1.02
CA LEU A 14 1.31 4.28 -2.30
C LEU A 14 2.44 5.30 -2.52
N ARG A 15 2.22 6.58 -2.18
CA ARG A 15 3.27 7.61 -2.27
C ARG A 15 4.44 7.33 -1.33
N GLU A 16 4.16 6.97 -0.08
CA GLU A 16 5.18 6.62 0.91
C GLU A 16 5.98 5.40 0.44
N MET A 17 5.30 4.35 -0.06
CA MET A 17 5.97 3.18 -0.64
C MET A 17 6.81 3.54 -1.87
N SER A 18 6.32 4.45 -2.73
CA SER A 18 7.07 4.93 -3.89
C SER A 18 8.27 5.80 -3.49
N ALA A 19 8.22 6.47 -2.35
CA ALA A 19 9.34 7.22 -1.77
C ALA A 19 10.38 6.30 -1.08
N GLY A 20 10.11 4.99 -0.98
CA GLY A 20 11.00 4.00 -0.39
C GLY A 20 10.55 3.44 0.96
N ALA A 21 9.38 3.84 1.46
CA ALA A 21 8.84 3.27 2.69
C ALA A 21 8.47 1.79 2.50
N MET A 22 8.85 0.94 3.45
CA MET A 22 8.46 -0.47 3.43
C MET A 22 7.11 -0.67 4.09
N LEU A 23 6.17 -1.28 3.37
CA LEU A 23 4.93 -1.77 3.94
C LEU A 23 5.12 -3.21 4.40
N ARG A 24 4.78 -3.49 5.66
CA ARG A 24 4.89 -4.81 6.29
C ARG A 24 3.52 -5.29 6.73
N MET A 25 3.24 -6.56 6.49
CA MET A 25 2.05 -7.26 6.94
C MET A 25 2.45 -8.26 8.03
N ASP A 26 1.83 -8.17 9.19
CA ASP A 26 1.98 -9.16 10.26
C ASP A 26 1.21 -10.44 9.93
N SER A 27 1.57 -11.56 10.55
CA SER A 27 0.85 -12.84 10.42
C SER A 27 -0.63 -12.75 10.78
N LYS A 28 -1.05 -11.77 11.61
CA LYS A 28 -2.46 -11.51 11.95
C LYS A 28 -3.19 -10.64 10.91
N GLY A 29 -2.55 -10.30 9.79
CA GLY A 29 -3.11 -9.48 8.72
C GLY A 29 -3.20 -7.99 9.03
N ARG A 30 -2.37 -7.49 9.96
CA ARG A 30 -2.22 -6.06 10.25
C ARG A 30 -1.14 -5.46 9.35
N PHE A 31 -1.37 -4.25 8.86
CA PHE A 31 -0.43 -3.57 7.98
C PHE A 31 0.22 -2.37 8.68
N PHE A 32 1.53 -2.27 8.51
CA PHE A 32 2.37 -1.24 9.11
C PHE A 32 3.22 -0.59 8.03
N LEU A 33 3.22 0.74 8.01
CA LEU A 33 3.99 1.52 7.04
C LEU A 33 5.25 2.09 7.69
N GLY A 34 6.39 1.83 7.05
CA GLY A 34 7.69 2.38 7.43
C GLY A 34 8.23 1.84 8.75
N LEU A 35 9.30 2.48 9.23
CA LEU A 35 9.92 2.18 10.53
C LEU A 35 9.09 2.69 11.72
N ASN A 36 8.25 3.70 11.48
CA ASN A 36 7.38 4.30 12.50
C ASN A 36 6.14 3.46 12.82
N VAL A 37 6.01 2.26 12.22
CA VAL A 37 4.94 1.29 12.50
C VAL A 37 3.55 1.94 12.42
N ILE A 38 3.35 2.84 11.44
CA ILE A 38 2.07 3.55 11.31
C ILE A 38 1.01 2.53 10.89
N ASN A 39 0.00 2.34 11.74
CA ASN A 39 -1.08 1.43 11.46
C ASN A 39 -1.91 1.95 10.28
N CYS A 40 -1.89 1.19 9.18
CA CYS A 40 -2.57 1.52 7.94
C CYS A 40 -3.44 0.37 7.44
N THR A 41 -3.85 -0.51 8.36
CA THR A 41 -4.51 -1.80 8.07
C THR A 41 -5.71 -1.67 7.13
N VAL A 42 -6.64 -0.73 7.38
CA VAL A 42 -7.86 -0.59 6.58
C VAL A 42 -7.53 -0.20 5.12
N SER A 43 -6.68 0.82 4.95
CA SER A 43 -6.31 1.32 3.63
C SER A 43 -5.44 0.33 2.86
N ALA A 44 -4.46 -0.30 3.52
CA ALA A 44 -3.61 -1.34 2.93
C ALA A 44 -4.42 -2.57 2.51
N LYS A 45 -5.36 -3.03 3.34
CA LYS A 45 -6.24 -4.16 2.98
C LYS A 45 -7.08 -3.84 1.75
N ALA A 46 -7.59 -2.61 1.65
CA ALA A 46 -8.33 -2.18 0.47
C ALA A 46 -7.45 -2.06 -0.79
N LEU A 47 -6.19 -1.65 -0.65
CA LEU A 47 -5.20 -1.69 -1.75
C LEU A 47 -4.91 -3.14 -2.20
N LEU A 48 -4.78 -4.06 -1.23
CA LEU A 48 -4.53 -5.48 -1.49
C LEU A 48 -5.71 -6.13 -2.22
N ASN A 49 -6.95 -5.87 -1.77
CA ASN A 49 -8.16 -6.35 -2.44
C ASN A 49 -8.31 -5.83 -3.88
N LYS A 50 -7.76 -4.65 -4.18
CA LYS A 50 -7.73 -4.07 -5.53
C LYS A 50 -6.49 -4.48 -6.33
N SER A 51 -5.64 -5.35 -5.79
CA SER A 51 -4.39 -5.81 -6.41
C SER A 51 -3.41 -4.68 -6.76
N TYR A 52 -3.45 -3.56 -6.02
CA TYR A 52 -2.51 -2.44 -6.18
C TYR A 52 -1.22 -2.65 -5.40
N ILE A 53 -1.27 -3.49 -4.37
CA ILE A 53 -0.11 -3.99 -3.63
C ILE A 53 -0.16 -5.51 -3.59
N ALA A 54 1.01 -6.13 -3.51
CA ALA A 54 1.13 -7.58 -3.40
C ALA A 54 2.22 -7.94 -2.38
N ALA A 55 2.06 -9.10 -1.75
CA ALA A 55 3.08 -9.66 -0.88
C ALA A 55 4.30 -10.10 -1.71
N ASN A 56 5.50 -9.83 -1.22
CA ASN A 56 6.75 -10.25 -1.87
C ASN A 56 7.07 -11.75 -1.65
N GLY A 57 6.16 -12.51 -1.04
CA GLY A 57 6.33 -13.94 -0.70
C GLY A 57 7.35 -14.23 0.42
N ILE A 58 8.23 -13.27 0.72
CA ILE A 58 9.25 -13.39 1.75
C ILE A 58 8.68 -12.86 3.08
N SER A 59 8.45 -13.79 4.01
CA SER A 59 8.14 -13.47 5.41
C SER A 59 9.42 -13.54 6.23
N LEU A 60 9.80 -12.43 6.84
CA LEU A 60 10.98 -12.30 7.69
C LEU A 60 10.51 -11.91 9.09
N ASN A 61 10.87 -12.71 10.09
CA ASN A 61 10.55 -12.45 11.49
C ASN A 61 9.03 -12.28 11.78
N GLY A 62 8.18 -13.04 11.08
CA GLY A 62 6.71 -12.97 11.21
C GLY A 62 6.04 -11.83 10.41
N PHE A 63 6.83 -11.04 9.66
CA PHE A 63 6.34 -9.98 8.81
C PHE A 63 6.58 -10.28 7.34
N THR A 64 5.53 -10.16 6.53
CA THR A 64 5.62 -10.23 5.08
C THR A 64 5.78 -8.82 4.51
N THR A 65 6.80 -8.63 3.67
CA THR A 65 7.00 -7.35 2.98
C THR A 65 6.05 -7.25 1.79
N MET A 66 5.50 -6.06 1.56
CA MET A 66 4.59 -5.79 0.45
C MET A 66 5.29 -4.87 -0.56
N HIS A 67 4.99 -5.06 -1.83
CA HIS A 67 5.46 -4.20 -2.93
C HIS A 67 4.27 -3.62 -3.71
N ILE A 68 4.51 -2.51 -4.40
CA ILE A 68 3.51 -1.91 -5.29
C ILE A 68 3.50 -2.67 -6.61
N THR A 69 2.32 -3.10 -7.07
CA THR A 69 2.16 -3.75 -8.37
C THR A 69 2.22 -2.73 -9.51
N PRO A 70 2.45 -3.16 -10.77
CA PRO A 70 2.36 -2.26 -11.93
C PRO A 70 1.01 -1.52 -12.00
N THR A 71 -0.09 -2.21 -11.66
CA THR A 71 -1.43 -1.63 -11.59
C THR A 71 -1.52 -0.53 -10.53
N GLY A 72 -0.97 -0.76 -9.32
CA GLY A 72 -0.94 0.24 -8.27
C GLY A 72 -0.13 1.49 -8.64
N LYS A 73 0.98 1.31 -9.39
CA LYS A 73 1.76 2.45 -9.92
C LYS A 73 0.97 3.27 -10.94
N ASN A 74 0.26 2.61 -11.86
CA ASN A 74 -0.59 3.32 -12.83
C ASN A 74 -1.68 4.14 -12.13
N GLU A 75 -2.40 3.54 -11.19
CA GLU A 75 -3.46 4.23 -10.44
C GLU A 75 -2.93 5.40 -9.60
N MET A 76 -1.77 5.23 -8.97
CA MET A 76 -1.09 6.32 -8.28
C MET A 76 -0.77 7.49 -9.25
N GLY A 77 -0.33 7.18 -10.47
CA GLY A 77 -0.07 8.15 -11.52
C GLY A 77 -1.32 8.91 -11.96
N TYR A 78 -2.45 8.21 -12.15
CA TYR A 78 -3.74 8.84 -12.46
C TYR A 78 -4.24 9.76 -11.34
N ASN A 79 -3.96 9.41 -10.09
CA ASN A 79 -4.36 10.18 -8.90
C ASN A 79 -3.27 11.16 -8.43
N ARG A 80 -2.21 11.42 -9.22
CA ARG A 80 -1.10 12.29 -8.82
C ARG A 80 -1.52 13.71 -8.47
N HIS A 81 -2.64 14.17 -9.03
CA HIS A 81 -3.18 15.53 -8.86
C HIS A 81 -3.91 15.71 -7.53
N GLN A 82 -4.16 14.64 -6.76
CA GLN A 82 -4.80 14.78 -5.45
C GLN A 82 -3.80 15.26 -4.39
N GLU A 83 -4.18 16.32 -3.66
CA GLU A 83 -3.50 16.76 -2.44
C GLU A 83 -3.88 15.84 -1.27
N ILE A 84 -2.84 15.27 -0.62
CA ILE A 84 -2.96 14.23 0.42
C ILE A 84 -2.88 14.87 1.79
#